data_AF-A0A9P8FI71-F1
#
_entry.id   AF-A0A9P8FI71-F1
#
_cell.length_a   1.000
_cell.length_b   1.000
_cell.length_c   1.000
_cell.angle_alpha   90.00
_cell.angle_beta   90.00
_cell.angle_gamma   90.00
#
_symmetry.space_group_name_H-M   'P 1'
#
loop_
_entity.id
_entity.type
_entity.pdbx_description
1 polymer ?
#
loop_
_entity_poly.entity_id
_entity_poly.type
_entity_poly.pdbx_seq_one_letter_code
_entity_poly.pdbx_strand_id
1 'polypeptide(L)'
;DKHVTAPVCYNLRVVECTLAARVLARICGLKDLPDDSSPLGFSLRSFHDSYFKKKGAVGDDVKDFRSQLDQLVHIVDNYLPQEEGYTREQISELIGTSVPELEKRYMTKFPVRADSFKLRQRAMHVFGEAVRVLQFMDLLQSPTPSDEKESEELLKSLGNLLNDTQESCRDIYECSCPELDELCQLARSAGAYGSRLTGAGWGGCSVHLVPQAKVEAVKKAWEEKYYKKRFPDMDAAKLQDAIVVSKPGSGSTLFQVAGRESL
;
A
#
# COMPACT_ATOMS: atom_id res chain seq x y z
N ASP A 1 -2.80 20.58 -2.53
CA ASP A 1 -1.59 20.83 -1.71
C ASP A 1 -1.43 19.69 -0.71
N LYS A 2 -0.29 18.98 -0.75
CA LYS A 2 -0.02 17.82 0.12
C LYS A 2 0.02 18.19 1.60
N HIS A 3 0.43 19.41 1.96
CA HIS A 3 0.44 19.86 3.35
C HIS A 3 -0.97 20.06 3.89
N VAL A 4 -1.91 20.45 3.04
CA VAL A 4 -3.32 20.68 3.40
C VAL A 4 -4.07 19.37 3.58
N THR A 5 -3.82 18.37 2.73
CA THR A 5 -4.52 17.08 2.78
C THR A 5 -3.84 16.06 3.69
N ALA A 6 -2.55 16.21 4.01
CA ALA A 6 -1.84 15.27 4.87
C ALA A 6 -2.55 14.95 6.20
N PRO A 7 -3.12 15.93 6.96
CA PRO A 7 -3.80 15.65 8.23
C PRO A 7 -5.05 14.75 8.14
N VAL A 8 -5.65 14.61 6.96
CA VAL A 8 -6.83 13.75 6.70
C VAL A 8 -6.51 12.54 5.81
N CYS A 9 -5.31 12.52 5.21
CA CYS A 9 -4.83 11.47 4.30
C CYS A 9 -3.59 10.79 4.91
N TYR A 10 -2.40 11.16 4.42
CA TYR A 10 -1.15 10.45 4.73
C TYR A 10 -0.81 10.41 6.23
N ASN A 11 -0.83 11.56 6.93
CA ASN A 11 -0.51 11.61 8.36
C ASN A 11 -1.53 10.81 9.17
N LEU A 12 -2.81 10.89 8.78
CA LEU A 12 -3.87 10.14 9.44
C LEU A 12 -3.61 8.63 9.33
N ARG A 13 -3.25 8.12 8.15
CA ARG A 13 -2.90 6.70 7.98
C ARG A 13 -1.71 6.27 8.81
N VAL A 14 -0.67 7.10 8.90
CA VAL A 14 0.48 6.83 9.79
C VAL A 14 0.03 6.69 11.24
N VAL A 15 -0.78 7.63 11.73
CA VAL A 15 -1.32 7.59 13.10
C VAL A 15 -2.23 6.38 13.32
N GLU A 16 -3.16 6.11 12.41
CA GLU A 16 -4.07 4.96 12.50
C GLU A 16 -3.29 3.63 12.55
N CYS A 17 -2.28 3.43 11.70
CA CYS A 17 -1.45 2.22 11.71
C CYS A 17 -0.66 2.06 13.01
N THR A 18 -0.04 3.14 13.52
CA THR A 18 0.69 3.10 14.80
C THR A 18 -0.25 2.85 15.98
N LEU A 19 -1.42 3.49 16.01
CA LEU A 19 -2.43 3.25 17.04
C LEU A 19 -2.96 1.81 16.99
N ALA A 20 -3.20 1.27 15.80
CA ALA A 20 -3.61 -0.12 15.63
C ALA A 20 -2.55 -1.08 16.21
N ALA A 21 -1.27 -0.87 15.89
CA ALA A 21 -0.17 -1.65 16.47
C ALA A 21 -0.15 -1.58 18.00
N ARG A 22 -0.33 -0.38 18.58
CA ARG A 22 -0.35 -0.19 20.03
C ARG A 22 -1.54 -0.88 20.70
N VAL A 23 -2.73 -0.73 20.14
CA VAL A 23 -3.95 -1.35 20.67
C VAL A 23 -3.84 -2.88 20.62
N LEU A 24 -3.43 -3.43 19.47
CA LEU A 24 -3.20 -4.87 19.32
C LEU A 24 -2.17 -5.39 20.32
N ALA A 25 -1.07 -4.66 20.53
CA ALA A 25 -0.07 -5.02 21.52
C ALA A 25 -0.67 -5.13 22.92
N ARG A 26 -1.48 -4.15 23.34
CA ARG A 26 -2.13 -4.15 24.66
C ARG A 26 -3.13 -5.29 24.81
N ILE A 27 -3.98 -5.52 23.81
CA ILE A 27 -4.96 -6.62 23.81
C ILE A 27 -4.25 -7.99 23.88
N CYS A 28 -3.14 -8.17 23.17
CA CYS A 28 -2.34 -9.41 23.21
C CYS A 28 -1.41 -9.53 24.43
N GLY A 29 -1.51 -8.61 25.40
CA GLY A 29 -0.73 -8.62 26.63
C GLY A 29 0.77 -8.40 26.40
N LEU A 30 1.14 -7.61 25.39
CA LEU A 30 2.47 -7.06 25.22
C LEU A 30 2.57 -5.74 25.99
N LYS A 31 3.65 -5.55 26.74
CA LYS A 31 3.84 -4.33 27.55
C LYS A 31 4.24 -3.15 26.67
N ASP A 32 5.25 -3.35 25.83
CA ASP A 32 5.81 -2.35 24.93
C ASP A 32 6.09 -2.97 23.57
N LEU A 33 6.27 -2.11 22.57
CA LEU A 33 6.76 -2.48 21.24
C LEU A 33 8.16 -1.90 21.06
N PRO A 34 9.10 -2.67 20.46
CA PRO A 34 10.44 -2.19 20.19
C PRO A 34 10.42 -1.06 19.17
N ASP A 35 11.38 -0.16 19.30
CA ASP A 35 11.53 0.95 18.38
C ASP A 35 11.93 0.46 16.97
N ASP A 36 11.38 1.09 15.94
CA ASP A 36 11.74 0.88 14.53
C ASP A 36 11.96 2.21 13.80
N SER A 37 12.24 2.14 12.49
CA SER A 37 12.45 3.31 11.64
C SER A 37 11.17 4.03 11.22
N SER A 38 10.00 3.61 11.73
CA SER A 38 8.73 4.23 11.39
C SER A 38 8.59 5.63 11.99
N PRO A 39 7.71 6.49 11.42
CA PRO A 39 7.67 7.89 11.81
C PRO A 39 7.31 8.16 13.28
N LEU A 40 6.58 7.24 13.93
CA LEU A 40 6.14 7.34 15.33
C LEU A 40 6.87 6.33 16.25
N GLY A 41 7.95 5.74 15.76
CA GLY A 41 8.86 4.89 16.54
C GLY A 41 8.47 3.42 16.62
N PHE A 42 7.27 3.01 16.25
CA PHE A 42 6.93 1.59 16.10
C PHE A 42 5.78 1.42 15.11
N SER A 43 5.69 0.21 14.54
CA SER A 43 4.72 -0.13 13.51
C SER A 43 3.99 -1.44 13.78
N LEU A 44 3.09 -1.80 12.87
CA LEU A 44 2.47 -3.13 12.84
C LEU A 44 3.51 -4.24 12.67
N ARG A 45 4.69 -3.96 12.09
CA ARG A 45 5.81 -4.91 12.05
C ARG A 45 6.44 -5.11 13.43
N SER A 46 6.64 -4.04 14.20
CA SER A 46 7.09 -4.16 15.60
C SER A 46 6.14 -5.03 16.43
N PHE A 47 4.82 -4.90 16.20
CA PHE A 47 3.80 -5.76 16.82
C PHE A 47 3.91 -7.22 16.37
N HIS A 48 3.99 -7.47 15.06
CA HIS A 48 4.19 -8.79 14.47
C HIS A 48 5.36 -9.50 15.17
N ASP A 49 6.56 -8.91 15.13
CA ASP A 49 7.77 -9.52 15.66
C ASP A 49 7.64 -9.81 17.17
N SER A 50 7.09 -8.85 17.93
CA SER A 50 6.92 -8.98 19.37
C SER A 50 5.91 -10.05 19.77
N TYR A 51 4.83 -10.18 19.01
CA TYR A 51 3.77 -11.17 19.23
C TYR A 51 4.30 -12.59 19.04
N PHE A 52 4.99 -12.85 17.93
CA PHE A 52 5.51 -14.19 17.65
C PHE A 52 6.75 -14.55 18.47
N LYS A 53 7.60 -13.56 18.82
CA LYS A 53 8.69 -13.75 19.79
C LYS A 53 8.16 -14.22 21.16
N LYS A 54 7.05 -13.63 21.64
CA LYS A 54 6.40 -14.07 22.91
C LYS A 54 5.85 -15.50 22.82
N LYS A 55 5.43 -15.95 21.63
CA LYS A 55 4.94 -17.31 21.39
C LYS A 55 6.04 -18.35 21.13
N GLY A 56 7.31 -17.93 21.06
CA GLY A 56 8.43 -18.83 20.76
C GLY A 56 8.57 -19.23 19.30
N ALA A 57 7.84 -18.57 18.38
CA ALA A 57 8.04 -18.71 16.94
C ALA A 57 9.07 -17.67 16.49
N VAL A 58 10.29 -18.10 16.16
CA VAL A 58 11.35 -17.21 15.68
C VAL A 58 12.02 -17.85 14.46
N GLY A 59 11.90 -17.20 13.30
CA GLY A 59 12.59 -17.55 12.05
C GLY A 59 11.97 -16.81 10.85
N ASP A 60 12.81 -16.29 9.94
CA ASP A 60 12.39 -15.63 8.70
C ASP A 60 12.20 -16.64 7.54
N ASP A 61 11.65 -17.83 7.81
CA ASP A 61 11.22 -18.71 6.71
C ASP A 61 9.96 -18.10 6.09
N VAL A 62 9.96 -17.88 4.77
CA VAL A 62 8.84 -17.28 4.02
C VAL A 62 7.52 -18.03 4.29
N LYS A 63 7.56 -19.36 4.46
CA LYS A 63 6.36 -20.14 4.77
C LYS A 63 5.83 -19.87 6.18
N ASP A 64 6.73 -19.74 7.15
CA ASP A 64 6.36 -19.39 8.53
C ASP A 64 5.87 -17.94 8.58
N PHE A 65 6.58 -17.02 7.93
CA PHE A 65 6.24 -15.59 7.92
C PHE A 65 4.88 -15.31 7.26
N ARG A 66 4.51 -16.03 6.19
CA ARG A 66 3.17 -15.95 5.59
C ARG A 66 2.09 -16.46 6.54
N SER A 67 2.30 -17.63 7.15
CA SER A 67 1.37 -18.18 8.16
C SER A 67 1.19 -17.24 9.35
N GLN A 68 2.26 -16.57 9.76
CA GLN A 68 2.22 -15.54 10.81
C GLN A 68 1.35 -14.35 10.40
N LEU A 69 1.48 -13.84 9.17
CA LEU A 69 0.64 -12.75 8.67
C LEU A 69 -0.84 -13.15 8.58
N ASP A 70 -1.15 -14.35 8.10
CA ASP A 70 -2.53 -14.86 8.04
C ASP A 70 -3.15 -14.91 9.46
N GLN A 71 -2.39 -15.36 10.46
CA GLN A 71 -2.80 -15.31 11.85
C GLN A 71 -3.02 -13.88 12.35
N LEU A 72 -2.19 -12.92 11.96
CA LEU A 72 -2.37 -11.51 12.35
C LEU A 72 -3.63 -10.90 11.74
N VAL A 73 -3.98 -11.25 10.50
CA VAL A 73 -5.26 -10.89 9.89
C VAL A 73 -6.42 -11.42 10.74
N HIS A 74 -6.35 -12.67 11.19
CA HIS A 74 -7.37 -13.26 12.07
C HIS A 74 -7.42 -12.59 13.45
N ILE A 75 -6.28 -12.16 13.99
CA ILE A 75 -6.23 -11.40 15.25
C ILE A 75 -6.92 -10.04 15.08
N VAL A 76 -6.61 -9.32 14.01
CA VAL A 76 -7.30 -8.05 13.71
C VAL A 76 -8.81 -8.28 13.59
N ASP A 77 -9.22 -9.37 12.97
CA ASP A 77 -10.63 -9.72 12.80
C ASP A 77 -11.37 -9.93 14.12
N ASN A 78 -10.76 -10.67 15.03
CA ASN A 78 -11.39 -11.02 16.29
C ASN A 78 -11.27 -9.92 17.37
N TYR A 79 -10.23 -9.09 17.31
CA TYR A 79 -9.88 -8.18 18.42
C TYR A 79 -10.02 -6.69 18.07
N LEU A 80 -10.22 -6.32 16.81
CA LEU A 80 -10.60 -4.98 16.39
C LEU A 80 -11.94 -5.02 15.62
N PRO A 81 -13.08 -5.20 16.29
CA PRO A 81 -14.36 -5.43 15.62
C PRO A 81 -15.03 -4.16 15.06
N GLN A 82 -14.60 -2.96 15.46
CA GLN A 82 -15.32 -1.73 15.07
C GLN A 82 -14.92 -1.27 13.66
N GLU A 83 -15.86 -1.38 12.72
CA GLU A 83 -15.67 -0.94 11.34
C GLU A 83 -15.85 0.57 11.17
N GLU A 84 -16.65 1.24 11.99
CA GLU A 84 -16.81 2.70 11.90
C GLU A 84 -15.59 3.49 12.45
N GLY A 85 -14.61 2.76 13.00
CA GLY A 85 -13.44 3.31 13.66
C GLY A 85 -13.68 3.65 15.14
N TYR A 86 -12.61 4.06 15.80
CA TYR A 86 -12.57 4.30 17.24
C TYR A 86 -12.37 5.79 17.54
N THR A 87 -13.01 6.32 18.57
CA THR A 87 -12.76 7.68 19.07
C THR A 87 -11.47 7.74 19.89
N ARG A 88 -10.98 8.95 20.19
CA ARG A 88 -9.81 9.14 21.06
C ARG A 88 -10.03 8.52 22.44
N GLU A 89 -11.22 8.67 23.00
CA GLU A 89 -11.61 8.17 24.32
C GLU A 89 -11.54 6.65 24.36
N GLN A 90 -12.13 5.98 23.36
CA GLN A 90 -12.09 4.52 23.24
C GLN A 90 -10.66 4.01 23.10
N ILE A 91 -9.83 4.66 22.27
CA ILE A 91 -8.42 4.27 22.11
C ILE A 91 -7.66 4.48 23.42
N SER A 92 -7.89 5.60 24.09
CA SER A 92 -7.26 5.94 25.37
C SER A 92 -7.55 4.88 26.44
N GLU A 93 -8.81 4.42 26.51
CA GLU A 93 -9.23 3.33 27.39
C GLU A 93 -8.55 2.01 27.04
N LEU A 94 -8.56 1.63 25.75
CA LEU A 94 -7.94 0.38 25.27
C LEU A 94 -6.44 0.31 25.57
N ILE A 95 -5.73 1.43 25.47
CA ILE A 95 -4.28 1.45 25.73
C ILE A 95 -3.93 1.71 27.19
N GLY A 96 -4.86 2.30 27.97
CA GLY A 96 -4.69 2.64 29.38
C GLY A 96 -3.89 3.92 29.62
N THR A 97 -4.22 4.99 28.90
CA THR A 97 -3.64 6.34 29.07
C THR A 97 -4.74 7.40 29.10
N SER A 98 -4.40 8.69 29.21
CA SER A 98 -5.34 9.80 29.04
C SER A 98 -5.35 10.36 27.61
N VAL A 99 -6.47 10.94 27.17
CA VAL A 99 -6.58 11.55 25.83
C VAL A 99 -5.49 12.60 25.57
N PRO A 100 -5.16 13.51 26.52
CA PRO A 100 -4.06 14.46 26.31
C PRO A 100 -2.69 13.80 26.10
N GLU A 101 -2.41 12.67 26.78
CA GLU A 101 -1.17 11.91 26.60
C GLU A 101 -1.14 11.17 25.26
N LEU A 102 -2.27 10.59 24.85
CA LEU A 102 -2.46 9.99 23.53
C LEU A 102 -2.15 11.01 22.42
N GLU A 103 -2.77 12.18 22.48
CA GLU A 103 -2.58 13.24 21.49
C GLU A 103 -1.13 13.74 21.48
N LYS A 104 -0.57 14.00 22.67
CA LYS A 104 0.82 14.42 22.83
C LYS A 104 1.77 13.42 22.16
N ARG A 105 1.56 12.13 22.38
CA ARG A 105 2.45 11.06 21.89
C ARG A 105 2.30 10.81 20.39
N TYR A 106 1.08 10.74 19.88
CA TYR A 106 0.83 10.22 18.53
C TYR A 106 0.46 11.29 17.50
N MET A 107 -0.01 12.46 17.93
CA MET A 107 -0.63 13.46 17.06
C MET A 107 0.13 14.80 17.02
N THR A 108 1.15 14.99 17.87
CA THR A 108 1.95 16.24 17.88
C THR A 108 2.94 16.30 16.71
N LYS A 109 3.67 15.21 16.45
CA LYS A 109 4.67 15.15 15.36
C LYS A 109 4.00 15.20 13.98
N PHE A 110 2.83 14.58 13.87
CA PHE A 110 2.02 14.56 12.67
C PHE A 110 0.61 15.01 13.02
N PRO A 111 0.26 16.29 12.77
CA PRO A 111 -1.09 16.78 13.00
C PRO A 111 -2.09 15.98 12.18
N VAL A 112 -3.18 15.57 12.84
CA VAL A 112 -4.30 14.83 12.23
C VAL A 112 -5.62 15.52 12.51
N ARG A 113 -6.57 15.37 11.59
CA ARG A 113 -7.94 15.89 11.73
C ARG A 113 -8.91 14.77 11.45
N ALA A 114 -9.35 14.10 12.50
CA ALA A 114 -10.30 13.00 12.42
C ALA A 114 -11.06 12.89 13.75
N ASP A 115 -12.33 12.54 13.66
CA ASP A 115 -13.20 12.28 14.81
C ASP A 115 -13.15 10.78 15.21
N SER A 116 -12.91 9.90 14.24
CA SER A 116 -12.67 8.47 14.43
C SER A 116 -11.45 7.97 13.66
N PHE A 117 -10.87 6.87 14.14
CA PHE A 117 -9.67 6.22 13.60
C PHE A 117 -9.98 4.77 13.21
N LYS A 118 -9.83 4.43 11.93
CA LYS A 118 -10.18 3.12 11.36
C LYS A 118 -9.08 2.06 11.57
N LEU A 119 -8.76 1.79 12.84
CA LEU A 119 -7.64 0.91 13.25
C LEU A 119 -7.72 -0.47 12.60
N ARG A 120 -8.92 -1.06 12.59
CA ARG A 120 -9.22 -2.37 12.00
C ARG A 120 -8.79 -2.41 10.54
N GLN A 121 -9.34 -1.52 9.72
CA GLN A 121 -9.11 -1.52 8.28
C GLN A 121 -7.65 -1.25 7.96
N ARG A 122 -6.99 -0.34 8.69
CA ARG A 122 -5.57 -0.04 8.40
C ARG A 122 -4.69 -1.25 8.69
N ALA A 123 -4.93 -1.95 9.80
CA ALA A 123 -4.21 -3.18 10.09
C ALA A 123 -4.53 -4.32 9.10
N MET A 124 -5.81 -4.51 8.74
CA MET A 124 -6.22 -5.48 7.71
C MET A 124 -5.53 -5.23 6.37
N HIS A 125 -5.49 -3.97 5.93
CA HIS A 125 -4.80 -3.59 4.70
C HIS A 125 -3.30 -3.89 4.79
N VAL A 126 -2.62 -3.45 5.85
CA VAL A 126 -1.16 -3.59 5.97
C VAL A 126 -0.73 -5.05 6.00
N PHE A 127 -1.38 -5.89 6.82
CA PHE A 127 -1.04 -7.32 6.85
C PHE A 127 -1.46 -8.03 5.56
N GLY A 128 -2.66 -7.75 5.03
CA GLY A 128 -3.12 -8.34 3.78
C GLY A 128 -2.26 -7.96 2.58
N GLU A 129 -1.75 -6.72 2.53
CA GLU A 129 -0.82 -6.27 1.49
C GLU A 129 0.53 -6.96 1.62
N ALA A 130 1.04 -7.14 2.84
CA ALA A 130 2.26 -7.92 3.07
C ALA A 130 2.10 -9.39 2.61
N VAL A 131 0.94 -10.01 2.84
CA VAL A 131 0.63 -11.35 2.31
C VAL A 131 0.67 -11.35 0.78
N ARG A 132 0.03 -10.37 0.12
CA ARG A 132 0.04 -10.25 -1.35
C ARG A 132 1.44 -10.07 -1.92
N VAL A 133 2.32 -9.32 -1.24
CA VAL A 133 3.73 -9.18 -1.65
C VAL A 133 4.45 -10.54 -1.65
N LEU A 134 4.27 -11.35 -0.59
CA LEU A 134 4.87 -12.68 -0.54
C LEU A 134 4.29 -13.60 -1.61
N GLN A 135 2.97 -13.58 -1.83
CA GLN A 135 2.33 -14.34 -2.89
C GLN A 135 2.85 -13.95 -4.28
N PHE A 136 3.04 -12.66 -4.53
CA PHE A 136 3.59 -12.16 -5.78
C PHE A 136 5.04 -12.63 -5.97
N MET A 137 5.84 -12.60 -4.89
CA MET A 137 7.22 -13.11 -4.90
C MET A 137 7.27 -14.62 -5.14
N ASP A 138 6.41 -15.40 -4.48
CA ASP A 138 6.30 -16.85 -4.67
C ASP A 138 6.02 -17.20 -6.15
N LEU A 139 5.10 -16.46 -6.78
CA LEU A 139 4.78 -16.62 -8.19
C LEU A 139 5.98 -16.28 -9.09
N LEU A 140 6.71 -15.21 -8.80
CA LEU A 140 7.91 -14.84 -9.57
C LEU A 140 9.08 -15.81 -9.39
N GLN A 141 9.16 -16.50 -8.25
CA GLN A 141 10.19 -17.49 -7.94
C GLN A 141 9.81 -18.92 -8.39
N SER A 142 8.56 -19.11 -8.85
CA SER A 142 8.11 -20.39 -9.40
C SER A 142 8.89 -20.73 -10.68
N PRO A 143 8.97 -22.02 -11.08
CA PRO A 143 9.65 -22.42 -12.30
C PRO A 143 9.16 -21.63 -13.51
N THR A 144 10.10 -21.27 -14.39
CA THR A 144 9.78 -20.57 -15.65
C THR A 144 8.72 -21.36 -16.43
N PRO A 145 7.63 -20.71 -16.87
CA PRO A 145 6.64 -21.34 -17.72
C PRO A 145 7.25 -22.02 -18.95
N SER A 146 6.76 -23.22 -19.27
CA SER A 146 7.26 -24.03 -20.38
C SER A 146 6.60 -23.66 -21.72
N ASP A 147 5.45 -23.01 -21.69
CA ASP A 147 4.70 -22.59 -22.88
C ASP A 147 3.93 -21.26 -22.68
N GLU A 148 3.26 -20.82 -23.75
CA GLU A 148 2.48 -19.58 -23.76
C GLU A 148 1.29 -19.61 -22.80
N LYS A 149 0.67 -20.78 -22.60
CA LYS A 149 -0.50 -20.93 -21.74
C LYS A 149 -0.10 -20.80 -20.27
N GLU A 150 0.94 -21.50 -19.85
CA GLU A 150 1.51 -21.36 -18.50
C GLU A 150 1.98 -19.92 -18.24
N SER A 151 2.56 -19.26 -19.26
CA SER A 151 2.96 -17.84 -19.17
C SER A 151 1.75 -16.93 -18.95
N GLU A 152 0.66 -17.15 -19.69
CA GLU A 152 -0.58 -16.39 -19.53
C GLU A 152 -1.22 -16.64 -18.16
N GLU A 153 -1.23 -17.87 -17.65
CA GLU A 153 -1.75 -18.22 -16.32
C GLU A 153 -0.96 -17.54 -15.20
N LEU A 154 0.37 -17.51 -15.30
CA LEU A 154 1.23 -16.79 -14.36
C LEU A 154 0.93 -15.28 -14.39
N LEU A 155 0.85 -14.67 -15.58
CA LEU A 155 0.54 -13.25 -15.73
C LEU A 155 -0.85 -12.88 -15.20
N LYS A 156 -1.86 -13.73 -15.40
CA LYS A 156 -3.19 -13.57 -14.81
C LYS A 156 -3.13 -13.64 -13.29
N SER A 157 -2.39 -14.60 -12.73
CA SER A 157 -2.23 -14.75 -11.28
C SER A 157 -1.55 -13.54 -10.64
N LEU A 158 -0.47 -13.04 -11.24
CA LEU A 158 0.19 -11.79 -10.83
C LEU A 158 -0.75 -10.59 -10.97
N GLY A 159 -1.51 -10.52 -12.08
CA GLY A 159 -2.48 -9.47 -12.34
C GLY A 159 -3.61 -9.42 -11.32
N ASN A 160 -4.12 -10.57 -10.89
CA ASN A 160 -5.15 -10.68 -9.85
C ASN A 160 -4.65 -10.10 -8.53
N LEU A 161 -3.42 -10.40 -8.11
CA LEU A 161 -2.84 -9.82 -6.90
C LEU A 161 -2.75 -8.28 -6.97
N LEU A 162 -2.43 -7.72 -8.15
CA LEU A 162 -2.44 -6.26 -8.33
C LEU A 162 -3.86 -5.70 -8.19
N ASN A 163 -4.88 -6.40 -8.69
CA ASN A 163 -6.27 -5.97 -8.59
C ASN A 163 -6.76 -6.04 -7.13
N ASP A 164 -6.42 -7.10 -6.40
CA ASP A 164 -6.74 -7.26 -4.98
C ASP A 164 -6.08 -6.15 -4.14
N THR A 165 -4.85 -5.76 -4.48
CA THR A 165 -4.21 -4.58 -3.88
C THR A 165 -5.01 -3.31 -4.19
N GLN A 166 -5.45 -3.08 -5.44
CA GLN A 166 -6.22 -1.88 -5.79
C GLN A 166 -7.53 -1.81 -5.00
N GLU A 167 -8.24 -2.93 -4.87
CA GLU A 167 -9.48 -3.02 -4.08
C GLU A 167 -9.20 -2.73 -2.61
N SER A 168 -8.14 -3.32 -2.05
CA SER A 168 -7.74 -3.04 -0.68
C SER A 168 -7.34 -1.58 -0.47
N CYS A 169 -6.61 -0.98 -1.40
CA CYS A 169 -6.26 0.45 -1.35
C CYS A 169 -7.49 1.36 -1.43
N ARG A 170 -8.47 1.02 -2.28
CA ARG A 170 -9.69 1.81 -2.47
C ARG A 170 -10.65 1.68 -1.29
N ASP A 171 -10.96 0.46 -0.89
CA ASP A 171 -12.11 0.17 -0.03
C ASP A 171 -11.68 0.02 1.44
N ILE A 172 -10.47 -0.51 1.70
CA ILE A 172 -9.99 -0.78 3.06
C ILE A 172 -9.03 0.32 3.54
N TYR A 173 -8.06 0.72 2.73
CA TYR A 173 -7.12 1.78 3.10
C TYR A 173 -7.62 3.18 2.74
N GLU A 174 -8.64 3.28 1.89
CA GLU A 174 -9.25 4.54 1.46
C GLU A 174 -8.21 5.55 0.95
N CYS A 175 -7.28 5.08 0.11
CA CYS A 175 -6.24 5.88 -0.52
C CYS A 175 -6.33 5.91 -2.06
N SER A 176 -7.38 5.37 -2.66
CA SER A 176 -7.64 5.58 -4.10
C SER A 176 -8.31 6.94 -4.35
N CYS A 177 -8.66 7.20 -5.61
CA CYS A 177 -9.55 8.27 -6.02
C CYS A 177 -10.28 7.90 -7.33
N PRO A 178 -11.39 8.57 -7.68
CA PRO A 178 -12.17 8.24 -8.86
C PRO A 178 -11.35 8.20 -10.16
N GLU A 179 -10.38 9.11 -10.29
CA GLU A 179 -9.45 9.15 -11.41
C GLU A 179 -8.62 7.87 -11.56
N LEU A 180 -8.03 7.39 -10.45
CA LEU A 180 -7.21 6.17 -10.45
C LEU A 180 -8.08 4.93 -10.70
N ASP A 181 -9.28 4.91 -10.14
CA ASP A 181 -10.22 3.80 -10.31
C ASP A 181 -10.68 3.67 -11.77
N GLU A 182 -10.99 4.80 -12.42
CA GLU A 182 -11.34 4.85 -13.85
C GLU A 182 -10.18 4.41 -14.74
N LEU A 183 -8.97 4.91 -14.49
CA LEU A 183 -7.76 4.49 -15.22
C LEU A 183 -7.52 2.98 -15.10
N CYS A 184 -7.65 2.43 -13.90
CA CYS A 184 -7.50 0.98 -13.67
C CYS A 184 -8.59 0.16 -14.38
N GLN A 185 -9.84 0.62 -14.34
CA GLN A 185 -10.96 -0.05 -15.02
C GLN A 185 -10.78 -0.05 -16.54
N LEU A 186 -10.41 1.09 -17.13
CA LEU A 186 -10.17 1.23 -18.56
C LEU A 186 -9.01 0.33 -19.03
N ALA A 187 -7.93 0.26 -18.25
CA ALA A 187 -6.78 -0.58 -18.56
C ALA A 187 -7.17 -2.07 -18.60
N ARG A 188 -7.87 -2.56 -17.57
CA ARG A 188 -8.35 -3.95 -17.53
C ARG A 188 -9.29 -4.25 -18.70
N SER A 189 -10.23 -3.35 -18.98
CA SER A 189 -11.18 -3.49 -20.09
C SER A 189 -10.49 -3.52 -21.46
N ALA A 190 -9.31 -2.91 -21.60
CA ALA A 190 -8.51 -2.88 -22.81
C ALA A 190 -7.46 -4.01 -22.91
N GLY A 191 -7.34 -4.85 -21.88
CA GLY A 191 -6.51 -6.06 -21.90
C GLY A 191 -5.38 -6.11 -20.88
N ALA A 192 -5.33 -5.23 -19.88
CA ALA A 192 -4.41 -5.38 -18.75
C ALA A 192 -4.84 -6.57 -17.86
N TYR A 193 -3.89 -7.40 -17.43
CA TYR A 193 -4.12 -8.46 -16.45
C TYR A 193 -4.39 -7.91 -15.06
N GLY A 194 -3.65 -6.86 -14.67
CA GLY A 194 -3.76 -6.23 -13.36
C GLY A 194 -3.52 -4.73 -13.43
N SER A 195 -4.15 -3.96 -12.55
CA SER A 195 -4.03 -2.51 -12.50
C SER A 195 -4.28 -1.97 -11.10
N ARG A 196 -3.35 -1.13 -10.62
CA ARG A 196 -3.42 -0.50 -9.29
C ARG A 196 -2.79 0.88 -9.26
N LEU A 197 -3.16 1.68 -8.27
CA LEU A 197 -2.43 2.90 -7.91
C LEU A 197 -1.00 2.58 -7.48
N THR A 198 -0.09 3.55 -7.56
CA THR A 198 1.26 3.43 -7.02
C THR A 198 1.70 4.72 -6.32
N GLY A 199 2.56 4.59 -5.32
CA GLY A 199 2.88 5.67 -4.40
C GLY A 199 1.82 5.86 -3.31
N ALA A 200 1.64 7.09 -2.84
CA ALA A 200 0.80 7.38 -1.67
C ALA A 200 -0.71 7.24 -1.92
N GLY A 201 -1.16 7.40 -3.17
CA GLY A 201 -2.58 7.49 -3.51
C GLY A 201 -3.17 8.91 -3.39
N TRP A 202 -4.50 8.99 -3.35
CA TRP A 202 -5.30 10.22 -3.47
C TRP A 202 -4.93 11.03 -4.73
N GLY A 203 -4.72 10.32 -5.84
CA GLY A 203 -4.15 10.83 -7.08
C GLY A 203 -2.74 10.27 -7.33
N GLY A 204 -1.99 10.93 -8.22
CA GLY A 204 -0.67 10.45 -8.64
C GLY A 204 -0.76 9.48 -9.80
N CYS A 205 -0.01 8.37 -9.74
CA CYS A 205 0.14 7.44 -10.85
C CYS A 205 -0.52 6.07 -10.55
N SER A 206 -0.78 5.32 -11.60
CA SER A 206 -1.14 3.91 -11.58
C SER A 206 -0.15 3.07 -12.39
N VAL A 207 -0.04 1.78 -12.06
CA VAL A 207 0.80 0.80 -12.74
C VAL A 207 -0.06 -0.37 -13.23
N HIS A 208 0.28 -0.88 -14.41
CA HIS A 208 -0.56 -1.81 -15.15
C HIS A 208 0.29 -2.95 -15.71
N LEU A 209 -0.12 -4.18 -15.45
CA LEU A 209 0.47 -5.37 -16.07
C LEU A 209 -0.26 -5.65 -17.38
N VAL A 210 0.38 -5.31 -18.50
CA VAL A 210 -0.24 -5.36 -19.84
C VAL A 210 0.56 -6.28 -20.75
N PRO A 211 -0.06 -7.24 -21.45
CA PRO A 211 0.64 -8.00 -22.48
C PRO A 211 1.07 -7.06 -23.61
N GLN A 212 2.25 -7.28 -24.17
CA GLN A 212 2.87 -6.36 -25.15
C GLN A 212 1.93 -6.03 -26.32
N ALA A 213 1.18 -7.02 -26.83
CA ALA A 213 0.23 -6.84 -27.92
C ALA A 213 -0.99 -5.95 -27.58
N LYS A 214 -1.26 -5.67 -26.30
CA LYS A 214 -2.39 -4.85 -25.84
C LYS A 214 -1.99 -3.46 -25.36
N VAL A 215 -0.70 -3.13 -25.35
CA VAL A 215 -0.20 -1.82 -24.89
C VAL A 215 -0.86 -0.66 -25.63
N GLU A 216 -0.91 -0.72 -26.96
CA GLU A 216 -1.52 0.36 -27.76
C GLU A 216 -3.04 0.45 -27.58
N ALA A 217 -3.72 -0.68 -27.33
CA ALA A 217 -5.15 -0.68 -27.02
C ALA A 217 -5.44 0.01 -25.69
N VAL A 218 -4.61 -0.22 -24.66
CA VAL A 218 -4.71 0.43 -23.35
C VAL A 218 -4.44 1.93 -23.46
N LYS A 219 -3.36 2.34 -24.15
CA LYS A 219 -3.05 3.76 -24.39
C LYS A 219 -4.21 4.49 -25.06
N LYS A 220 -4.73 3.92 -26.15
CA LYS A 220 -5.86 4.47 -26.89
C LYS A 220 -7.11 4.60 -26.02
N ALA A 221 -7.39 3.59 -25.18
CA ALA A 221 -8.52 3.63 -24.27
C ALA A 221 -8.41 4.80 -23.27
N TRP A 222 -7.24 5.04 -22.68
CA TRP A 222 -7.05 6.20 -21.79
C TRP A 222 -7.10 7.52 -22.55
N GLU A 223 -6.47 7.63 -23.72
CA GLU A 223 -6.50 8.84 -24.53
C GLU A 223 -7.95 9.25 -24.86
N GLU A 224 -8.73 8.32 -25.42
CA GLU A 224 -10.08 8.62 -25.92
C GLU A 224 -11.13 8.73 -24.81
N LYS A 225 -11.02 7.89 -23.77
CA LYS A 225 -12.08 7.76 -22.77
C LYS A 225 -11.80 8.55 -21.50
N TYR A 226 -10.54 8.88 -21.21
CA TYR A 226 -10.15 9.58 -19.97
C TYR A 226 -9.52 10.95 -20.26
N TYR A 227 -8.34 10.99 -20.89
CA TYR A 227 -7.55 12.21 -21.01
C TYR A 227 -8.22 13.27 -21.89
N LYS A 228 -8.66 12.94 -23.12
CA LYS A 228 -9.33 13.91 -24.00
C LYS A 228 -10.66 14.42 -23.44
N LYS A 229 -11.35 13.62 -22.63
CA LYS A 229 -12.62 14.01 -22.01
C LYS A 229 -12.42 14.96 -20.83
N ARG A 230 -11.45 14.64 -19.96
CA ARG A 230 -11.20 15.39 -18.72
C ARG A 230 -10.29 16.59 -18.93
N PHE A 231 -9.42 16.53 -19.94
CA PHE A 231 -8.44 17.57 -20.29
C PHE A 231 -8.47 17.84 -21.81
N PRO A 232 -9.50 18.53 -22.34
CA PRO A 232 -9.66 18.75 -23.79
C PRO A 232 -8.50 19.49 -24.45
N ASP A 233 -7.81 20.37 -23.70
CA ASP A 233 -6.68 21.17 -24.17
C ASP A 233 -5.31 20.49 -23.95
N MET A 234 -5.31 19.18 -23.62
CA MET A 234 -4.06 18.42 -23.47
C MET A 234 -3.40 18.21 -24.84
N ASP A 235 -2.20 18.74 -25.01
CA ASP A 235 -1.37 18.52 -26.19
C ASP A 235 -0.75 17.11 -26.21
N ALA A 236 -0.19 16.73 -27.37
CA ALA A 236 0.41 15.41 -27.56
C ALA A 236 1.64 15.17 -26.67
N ALA A 237 2.40 16.21 -26.33
CA ALA A 237 3.59 16.07 -25.47
C ALA A 237 3.18 15.75 -24.03
N LYS A 238 2.17 16.45 -23.49
CA LYS A 238 1.62 16.17 -22.16
C LYS A 238 0.98 14.78 -22.07
N LEU A 239 0.30 14.34 -23.14
CA LEU A 239 -0.26 12.99 -23.19
C LEU A 239 0.86 11.93 -23.17
N GLN A 240 1.96 12.18 -23.88
CA GLN A 240 3.12 11.29 -23.89
C GLN A 240 3.78 11.22 -22.50
N ASP A 241 3.90 12.34 -21.79
CA ASP A 241 4.42 12.37 -20.43
C ASP A 241 3.49 11.68 -19.42
N ALA A 242 2.18 11.73 -19.66
CA ALA A 242 1.17 11.09 -18.81
C ALA A 242 1.13 9.56 -18.94
N ILE A 243 1.60 9.00 -20.07
CA ILE A 243 1.54 7.55 -20.34
C ILE A 243 2.92 7.01 -20.73
N VAL A 244 3.59 6.37 -19.76
CA VAL A 244 4.93 5.82 -19.97
C VAL A 244 4.91 4.30 -19.97
N VAL A 245 5.63 3.71 -20.94
CA VAL A 245 5.96 2.28 -20.95
C VAL A 245 7.41 2.13 -20.54
N SER A 246 7.64 1.41 -19.45
CA SER A 246 8.98 1.26 -18.87
C SER A 246 9.38 -0.20 -18.71
N LYS A 247 10.69 -0.44 -18.69
CA LYS A 247 11.32 -1.70 -18.26
C LYS A 247 12.09 -1.42 -16.96
N PRO A 248 12.36 -2.43 -16.13
CA PRO A 248 13.22 -2.25 -14.96
C PRO A 248 14.56 -1.61 -15.36
N GLY A 249 14.81 -0.41 -14.83
CA GLY A 249 16.04 0.36 -15.09
C GLY A 249 17.14 0.06 -14.08
N SER A 250 18.34 0.54 -14.35
CA SER A 250 19.44 0.51 -13.38
C SER A 250 19.21 1.52 -12.24
N GLY A 251 19.80 1.25 -11.07
CA GLY A 251 19.84 2.21 -9.97
C GLY A 251 20.74 3.41 -10.24
N SER A 252 20.96 4.22 -9.19
CA SER A 252 21.83 5.40 -9.24
C SER A 252 23.25 5.04 -9.71
N THR A 253 23.77 5.83 -10.66
CA THR A 253 25.13 5.68 -11.19
C THR A 253 25.82 7.03 -11.30
N LEU A 254 27.15 7.02 -11.30
CA LEU A 254 27.99 8.21 -11.48
C LEU A 254 28.58 8.18 -12.89
N PHE A 255 28.33 9.24 -13.66
CA PHE A 255 28.99 9.45 -14.95
C PHE A 255 30.17 10.39 -14.78
N GLN A 256 31.39 9.90 -15.01
CA GLN A 256 32.57 10.76 -15.10
C GLN A 256 32.58 11.46 -16.45
N VAL A 257 32.43 12.78 -16.45
CA VAL A 257 32.50 13.60 -17.66
C VAL A 257 33.95 14.07 -17.84
N ALA A 258 34.67 13.51 -18.81
CA ALA A 258 35.98 14.02 -19.21
C ALA A 258 35.80 15.25 -20.13
N GLY A 259 36.50 16.36 -19.86
CA GLY A 259 36.48 17.56 -20.71
C GLY A 259 36.35 18.92 -20.01
N ARG A 260 36.35 19.00 -18.67
CA ARG A 260 36.61 20.28 -17.98
C ARG A 260 38.11 20.43 -17.71
N GLU A 261 38.89 20.65 -18.76
CA GLU A 261 40.23 21.22 -18.60
C GLU A 261 40.08 22.74 -18.43
N SER A 262 40.31 23.22 -17.20
CA SER A 262 40.42 24.64 -16.75
C SER A 262 39.24 25.60 -17.02
N LEU A 263 38.66 26.13 -15.94
CA LEU A 263 38.00 27.46 -15.91
C LEU A 263 39.06 28.52 -15.57
#